data_AF-R2VHI2-F1
#
_entry.id   AF-R2VHI2-F1
#
_cell.length_a   1.000
_cell.length_b   1.000
_cell.length_c   1.000
_cell.angle_alpha   90.00
_cell.angle_beta   90.00
_cell.angle_gamma   90.00
#
_symmetry.space_group_name_H-M   'P 1'
#
loop_
_entity.id
_entity.type
_entity.pdbx_description
1 polymer ?
#
loop_
_entity_poly.entity_id
_entity_poly.type
_entity_poly.pdbx_seq_one_letter_code
_entity_poly.pdbx_strand_id
1 'polypeptide(L)'
;MPLVAILIDILTMGGYFIQLNHGGPLLYLAGLVFQTVMTVLLLILMIGYHGKRHTGYRPEGYSYLTIRYGIIVLSFIINGLVLFLYGLNYFGANDVIFLAF
;
A
#
# COMPACT_ATOMS: atom_id res chain seq x y z
N MET A 1 -3.71 -0.87 -13.83
CA MET A 1 -3.86 0.54 -14.27
C MET A 1 -3.45 1.43 -13.11
N PRO A 2 -2.59 2.45 -13.29
CA PRO A 2 -2.01 3.21 -12.17
C PRO A 2 -3.06 3.98 -11.34
N LEU A 3 -4.17 4.40 -11.94
CA LEU A 3 -5.28 5.07 -11.24
C LEU A 3 -5.86 4.22 -10.10
N VAL A 4 -5.93 2.89 -10.27
CA VAL A 4 -6.47 1.99 -9.24
C VAL A 4 -5.54 1.95 -8.03
N ALA A 5 -4.22 1.98 -8.23
CA ALA A 5 -3.26 2.02 -7.12
C ALA A 5 -3.41 3.32 -6.31
N ILE A 6 -3.56 4.46 -6.99
CA ILE A 6 -3.79 5.76 -6.34
C ILE A 6 -5.11 5.77 -5.56
N LEU A 7 -6.18 5.18 -6.11
CA LEU A 7 -7.45 5.06 -5.38
C LEU A 7 -7.31 4.21 -4.12
N ILE A 8 -6.54 3.13 -4.18
CA ILE A 8 -6.24 2.31 -3.01
C ILE A 8 -5.46 3.13 -1.96
N ASP A 9 -4.47 3.92 -2.38
CA ASP A 9 -3.70 4.78 -1.47
C ASP A 9 -4.59 5.81 -0.75
N ILE A 10 -5.55 6.41 -1.47
CA ILE A 10 -6.51 7.35 -0.87
C ILE A 10 -7.43 6.63 0.13
N LEU A 11 -7.87 5.42 -0.20
CA LEU A 11 -8.72 4.62 0.68
C LEU A 11 -7.99 4.18 1.96
N THR A 12 -6.74 3.74 1.85
CA THR A 12 -5.92 3.35 3.02
C THR A 12 -5.62 4.55 3.90
N MET A 13 -5.32 5.72 3.30
CA MET A 13 -5.16 6.97 4.04
C MET A 13 -6.46 7.39 4.75
N GLY A 14 -7.61 7.27 4.09
CA GLY A 14 -8.91 7.57 4.68
C GLY A 14 -9.26 6.64 5.85
N GLY A 15 -9.01 5.34 5.69
CA GLY A 15 -9.19 4.35 6.76
C GLY A 15 -8.33 4.66 7.99
N TYR A 16 -7.05 4.94 7.77
CA TYR A 16 -6.13 5.36 8.82
C TYR A 16 -6.61 6.63 9.54
N PHE A 17 -7.11 7.63 8.81
CA PHE A 17 -7.65 8.86 9.41
C PHE A 17 -8.87 8.60 10.30
N ILE A 18 -9.78 7.70 9.89
CA ILE A 18 -10.93 7.34 10.73
C ILE A 18 -10.46 6.69 12.03
N GLN A 19 -9.49 5.78 11.96
CA GLN A 19 -8.94 5.09 13.13
C GLN A 19 -8.17 6.02 14.07
N LEU A 20 -7.52 7.05 13.54
CA LEU A 20 -6.88 8.09 14.34
C LEU A 20 -7.88 8.89 15.17
N ASN A 21 -9.05 9.20 14.61
CA ASN A 21 -10.02 10.09 15.24
C ASN A 21 -11.09 9.37 16.08
N HIS A 22 -11.41 8.11 15.74
CA HIS A 22 -12.44 7.31 16.40
C HIS A 22 -11.81 6.04 16.98
N GLY A 23 -10.71 6.20 17.71
CA GLY A 23 -9.91 5.08 18.23
C GLY A 23 -10.71 4.09 19.08
N GLY A 24 -10.50 2.79 18.85
CA GLY A 24 -11.09 1.72 19.63
C GLY A 24 -10.58 0.33 19.21
N PRO A 25 -10.54 -0.67 20.10
CA PRO A 25 -9.91 -1.97 19.83
C PRO A 25 -10.43 -2.67 18.57
N LEU A 26 -11.75 -2.58 18.37
CA LEU A 26 -12.44 -3.19 17.23
C LEU A 26 -12.13 -2.48 15.91
N LEU A 27 -11.96 -1.15 15.94
CA LEU A 27 -11.61 -0.35 14.76
C LEU A 27 -10.14 -0.49 14.39
N TYR A 28 -9.24 -0.70 15.36
CA TYR A 28 -7.83 -1.02 15.08
C TYR A 28 -7.67 -2.38 14.40
N LEU A 29 -8.37 -3.40 14.91
CA LEU A 29 -8.37 -4.72 14.28
C LEU A 29 -8.99 -4.66 12.87
N ALA A 30 -10.13 -3.98 12.73
CA ALA A 30 -10.78 -3.81 11.42
C ALA A 30 -9.87 -3.09 10.42
N GLY A 31 -9.19 -2.03 10.84
CA GLY A 31 -8.29 -1.31 9.95
C GLY A 31 -6.98 -2.05 9.65
N LEU A 32 -6.47 -2.88 10.57
CA LEU A 32 -5.34 -3.77 10.27
C LEU A 32 -5.73 -4.78 9.18
N VAL A 33 -6.91 -5.40 9.30
CA VAL A 33 -7.44 -6.31 8.28
C VAL A 33 -7.64 -5.57 6.95
N PHE A 34 -8.23 -4.39 6.98
CA PHE A 34 -8.42 -3.54 5.81
C PHE A 34 -7.10 -3.18 5.12
N GLN A 35 -6.11 -2.71 5.88
CA GLN A 35 -4.77 -2.37 5.37
C GLN A 35 -4.11 -3.60 4.73
N THR A 36 -4.25 -4.78 5.36
CA THR A 36 -3.74 -6.04 4.82
C THR A 36 -4.36 -6.35 3.46
N VAL A 37 -5.70 -6.32 3.37
CA VAL A 37 -6.45 -6.59 2.13
C VAL A 37 -6.04 -5.62 1.02
N MET A 38 -5.95 -4.32 1.32
CA MET A 38 -5.55 -3.30 0.34
C MET A 38 -4.12 -3.49 -0.15
N THR A 39 -3.21 -3.86 0.75
CA THR A 39 -1.80 -4.13 0.40
C THR A 39 -1.68 -5.38 -0.48
N VAL A 40 -2.46 -6.44 -0.21
CA VAL A 40 -2.51 -7.63 -1.08
C VAL A 40 -3.09 -7.30 -2.45
N LEU A 41 -4.12 -6.46 -2.54
CA LEU A 41 -4.65 -6.00 -3.83
C LEU A 41 -3.59 -5.23 -4.63
N LEU A 42 -2.79 -4.38 -3.98
CA LEU A 42 -1.66 -3.69 -4.61
C LEU A 42 -0.59 -4.69 -5.10
N LEU A 43 -0.31 -5.75 -4.34
CA LEU A 43 0.62 -6.81 -4.75
C LEU A 43 0.12 -7.53 -6.01
N ILE A 44 -1.16 -7.92 -6.04
CA ILE A 44 -1.78 -8.56 -7.20
C ILE A 44 -1.72 -7.63 -8.41
N LEU A 45 -2.01 -6.33 -8.23
CA LEU A 45 -1.90 -5.34 -9.29
C LEU A 45 -0.47 -5.18 -9.79
N MET A 46 0.51 -5.24 -8.89
CA MET A 46 1.93 -5.15 -9.24
C MET A 46 2.39 -6.34 -10.08
N ILE A 47 2.09 -7.57 -9.64
CA ILE A 47 2.47 -8.80 -10.34
C ILE A 47 1.69 -8.93 -11.65
N GLY A 48 0.40 -8.58 -11.64
CA GLY A 48 -0.48 -8.67 -12.80
C GLY A 48 -0.27 -7.57 -13.85
N TYR A 49 0.51 -6.52 -13.54
CA TYR A 49 0.70 -5.40 -14.46
C TYR A 49 1.54 -5.80 -15.68
N HIS A 50 0.86 -6.06 -16.79
CA HIS A 50 1.48 -6.22 -18.09
C HIS A 50 1.42 -4.87 -18.82
N GLY A 51 2.52 -4.11 -18.76
CA GLY A 51 2.64 -2.84 -19.46
C GLY A 51 2.54 -3.01 -20.98
N LYS A 52 1.89 -2.06 -21.67
CA LYS A 52 1.90 -2.00 -23.15
C LYS A 52 3.34 -1.83 -23.63
N ARG A 53 3.87 -2.84 -24.32
CA ARG A 53 5.20 -2.79 -24.97
C ARG A 53 5.09 -1.92 -26.23
N HIS A 54 5.32 -0.63 -26.08
CA HIS A 54 5.11 0.32 -27.18
C HIS A 54 6.24 0.38 -28.21
N THR A 55 7.41 -0.23 -27.95
CA THR A 55 8.49 -0.33 -28.93
C THR A 55 9.25 -1.65 -28.77
N GLY A 56 9.73 -2.23 -29.88
CA GLY A 56 10.66 -3.38 -29.90
C GLY A 56 12.10 -3.00 -29.56
N TYR A 57 12.34 -1.73 -29.24
CA TYR A 57 13.66 -1.21 -28.90
C TYR A 57 13.91 -1.43 -27.41
N ARG A 58 14.74 -2.42 -27.10
CA ARG A 58 15.29 -2.64 -25.76
C ARG A 58 16.59 -1.83 -25.67
N PRO A 59 16.71 -0.85 -24.76
CA PRO A 59 18.03 -0.32 -24.40
C PRO A 59 18.86 -1.48 -23.88
N GLU A 60 20.12 -1.60 -24.30
CA GLU A 60 21.05 -2.57 -23.73
C GLU A 60 21.25 -2.25 -22.24
N GLY A 61 20.87 -3.20 -21.36
CA GLY A 61 20.96 -3.05 -19.91
C GLY A 61 19.61 -3.20 -19.20
N TYR A 62 19.24 -2.21 -18.38
CA TYR A 62 18.04 -2.25 -17.53
C TYR A 62 16.77 -1.79 -18.27
N SER A 63 15.72 -2.60 -18.20
CA SER A 63 14.37 -2.20 -18.63
C SER A 63 13.88 -1.06 -17.75
N TYR A 64 13.70 0.13 -18.31
CA TYR A 64 13.15 1.28 -17.59
C TYR A 64 11.81 0.92 -16.93
N LEU A 65 11.69 1.20 -15.62
CA LEU A 65 10.40 1.20 -14.94
C LEU A 65 9.54 2.28 -15.64
N THR A 66 8.52 1.85 -16.39
CA THR A 66 7.56 2.81 -16.93
C THR A 66 6.93 3.60 -15.78
N ILE A 67 6.71 4.90 -15.94
CA ILE A 67 6.13 5.78 -14.90
C ILE A 67 4.89 5.14 -14.27
N ARG A 68 4.05 4.49 -15.08
CA ARG A 68 2.82 3.80 -14.66
C ARG A 68 3.09 2.62 -13.72
N TYR A 69 4.12 1.83 -14.00
CA TYR A 69 4.51 0.71 -13.15
C TYR A 69 5.24 1.20 -11.89
N GLY A 70 6.07 2.24 -12.02
CA GLY A 70 6.74 2.88 -10.87
C GLY A 70 5.76 3.39 -9.82
N ILE A 71 4.63 4.00 -10.24
CA ILE A 71 3.56 4.40 -9.31
C ILE A 71 3.02 3.21 -8.52
N ILE A 72 2.70 2.09 -9.20
CA ILE A 72 2.15 0.89 -8.54
C ILE A 72 3.16 0.31 -7.52
N VAL A 73 4.45 0.27 -7.90
CA VAL A 73 5.51 -0.22 -7.02
C VAL A 73 5.67 0.69 -5.80
N LEU A 74 5.69 2.01 -5.97
CA LEU A 74 5.77 2.96 -4.86
C LEU A 74 4.56 2.86 -3.93
N SER A 75 3.34 2.81 -4.48
CA SER A 75 2.11 2.60 -3.71
C SER A 75 2.20 1.34 -2.85
N PHE A 76 2.65 0.22 -3.42
CA PHE A 76 2.83 -1.01 -2.67
C PHE A 76 3.88 -0.89 -1.57
N ILE A 77 5.05 -0.31 -1.85
CA ILE A 77 6.13 -0.16 -0.87
C ILE A 77 5.64 0.66 0.33
N ILE A 78 5.01 1.81 0.07
CA ILE A 78 4.51 2.70 1.14
C ILE A 78 3.43 1.99 1.96
N ASN A 79 2.42 1.38 1.32
CA ASN A 79 1.36 0.67 2.06
C ASN A 79 1.89 -0.55 2.81
N GLY A 80 2.89 -1.24 2.27
CA GLY A 80 3.58 -2.36 2.93
C GLY A 80 4.34 -1.92 4.17
N LEU A 81 5.03 -0.77 4.12
CA LEU A 81 5.66 -0.17 5.29
C LEU A 81 4.63 0.21 6.36
N VAL A 82 3.50 0.82 5.95
CA VAL A 82 2.40 1.13 6.88
C VAL A 82 1.84 -0.14 7.50
N LEU A 83 1.59 -1.19 6.70
CA LEU A 83 1.12 -2.48 7.21
C LEU A 83 2.11 -3.11 8.22
N PHE A 84 3.41 -3.01 7.95
CA PHE A 84 4.44 -3.47 8.88
C PHE A 84 4.35 -2.73 10.22
N LEU A 85 4.19 -1.41 10.20
CA LEU A 85 3.97 -0.63 11.42
C LEU A 85 2.68 -1.05 12.14
N TYR A 86 1.60 -1.36 11.39
CA TYR A 86 0.35 -1.85 11.98
C TYR A 86 0.55 -3.15 12.75
N GLY A 87 1.35 -4.06 12.18
CA GLY A 87 1.76 -5.29 12.86
C GLY A 87 2.51 -5.01 14.15
N LEU A 88 3.52 -4.13 14.12
CA LEU A 88 4.29 -3.76 15.31
C LEU A 88 3.42 -3.16 16.42
N ASN A 89 2.48 -2.30 16.05
CA ASN A 89 1.54 -1.70 16.99
C ASN A 89 0.59 -2.74 17.59
N TYR A 90 0.07 -3.66 16.78
CA TYR A 90 -0.80 -4.73 17.28
C TYR A 90 -0.10 -5.70 18.24
N PHE A 91 1.19 -5.99 18.02
CA PHE A 91 1.99 -6.82 18.93
C PHE A 91 2.48 -6.08 20.18
N GLY A 92 2.17 -4.79 20.34
CA GLY A 92 2.66 -3.96 21.46
C GLY A 92 4.17 -3.74 21.43
N ALA A 93 4.82 -3.94 20.28
CA ALA A 93 6.25 -3.77 20.11
C ALA A 93 6.64 -2.31 19.76
N ASN A 94 5.67 -1.50 19.30
CA ASN A 94 5.92 -0.11 18.93
C ASN A 94 4.65 0.76 18.79
N ASP A 95 4.70 1.99 19.31
CA ASP A 95 3.57 2.95 19.30
C ASP A 95 3.74 4.08 18.28
N VAL A 96 4.64 3.91 17.30
CA VAL A 96 4.91 4.90 16.24
C VAL A 96 3.63 5.32 15.49
N ILE A 97 2.64 4.45 15.40
CA ILE A 97 1.29 4.78 14.92
C ILE A 97 0.26 4.51 16.00
N PHE A 98 -0.73 5.40 16.10
CA PHE A 98 -1.75 5.41 17.16
C PHE A 98 -1.16 5.54 18.58
N LEU A 99 -0.35 6.58 18.78
CA LEU A 99 0.34 6.96 20.02
C LEU A 99 -0.67 7.39 21.12
N ALA A 100 -1.48 6.45 21.63
CA ALA A 100 -2.49 6.66 22.68
C ALA A 100 -3.07 5.36 23.30
N PHE A 101 -2.30 4.27 23.39
CA PHE A 101 -2.64 3.09 24.21
C PHE A 101 -1.50 2.74 25.16
#